data_AF-A0A7K5KIU7-F1
#
_entry.id   AF-A0A7K5KIU7-F1
#
_cell.length_a   1.000
_cell.length_b   1.000
_cell.length_c   1.000
_cell.angle_alpha   90.00
_cell.angle_beta   90.00
_cell.angle_gamma   90.00
#
_symmetry.space_group_name_H-M   'P 1'
#
loop_
_entity.id
_entity.type
_entity.pdbx_description
1 polymer ?
#
loop_
_entity_poly.entity_id
_entity_poly.type
_entity_poly.pdbx_seq_one_letter_code
_entity_poly.pdbx_strand_id
1 'polypeptide(L)'
;TEGKDEASAAENTPPRVPQGKLGERSSILCSGQFFFEYLVVVSLKKVSEGRYEPKISYQFPKRENLLKGQREEEERLLKAIPLFCFPDGNNWAPVTEFTSETFSFVLTNVDGSRKIGYCRRLLPSGRGVRLPEVFCIISCLGCFGLFSKILDEVEKRRQISMAVIYPFMQGLRESPFPAPGKTVTIKSFIPESGTELIELTRPVDAHLEHVEFQALLQRLSPHLILHIFASAVLERRLIFLAQELSVLSQCIHAVAALLYPFSWAHTYIPVVPECLLDTVCCPTPFMVGIQLRHLERVLEQPMEE
;
A
#
# COMPACT_ATOMS: atom_id res chain seq x y z
N THR A 1 77.78 -21.90 -10.83
CA THR A 1 77.12 -20.63 -10.48
C THR A 1 76.19 -20.28 -11.61
N GLU A 2 75.03 -19.71 -11.29
CA GLU A 2 73.89 -19.37 -12.16
C GLU A 2 72.80 -20.44 -12.23
N GLY A 3 71.59 -19.97 -11.93
CA GLY A 3 70.42 -20.75 -11.55
C GLY A 3 69.59 -21.25 -12.72
N LYS A 4 68.70 -22.18 -12.40
CA LYS A 4 67.64 -22.67 -13.27
C LYS A 4 66.31 -22.55 -12.55
N ASP A 5 65.44 -21.75 -13.13
CA ASP A 5 64.00 -21.75 -12.93
C ASP A 5 63.42 -23.11 -13.35
N GLU A 6 62.61 -23.73 -12.49
CA GLU A 6 61.59 -24.69 -12.89
C GLU A 6 60.26 -24.29 -12.24
N ALA A 7 59.33 -23.90 -13.11
CA ALA A 7 57.97 -23.48 -12.79
C ALA A 7 57.12 -24.70 -12.37
N SER A 8 56.44 -24.60 -11.22
CA SER A 8 55.33 -25.49 -10.88
C SER A 8 54.01 -24.90 -11.37
N ALA A 9 53.34 -25.65 -12.24
CA ALA A 9 52.01 -25.33 -12.73
C ALA A 9 50.97 -25.57 -11.63
N ALA A 10 50.32 -24.51 -11.17
CA ALA A 10 49.13 -24.59 -10.34
C ALA A 10 47.88 -24.45 -11.23
N GLU A 11 47.00 -25.44 -11.19
CA GLU A 11 45.71 -25.46 -11.86
C GLU A 11 44.82 -24.29 -11.40
N ASN A 12 44.54 -23.36 -12.32
CA ASN A 12 43.53 -22.33 -12.15
C ASN A 12 42.13 -22.96 -12.27
N THR A 13 41.50 -23.25 -11.13
CA THR A 13 40.07 -23.56 -11.08
C THR A 13 39.29 -22.24 -10.96
N PRO A 14 38.39 -21.88 -11.90
CA PRO A 14 37.62 -20.64 -11.79
C PRO A 14 36.56 -20.75 -10.67
N PRO A 15 36.24 -19.65 -9.97
CA PRO A 15 35.22 -19.68 -8.93
C PRO A 15 33.85 -19.98 -9.55
N ARG A 16 33.14 -20.96 -8.99
CA ARG A 16 31.77 -21.31 -9.36
C ARG A 16 30.86 -20.10 -9.18
N VAL A 17 30.29 -19.62 -10.29
CA VAL A 17 29.14 -18.71 -10.30
C VAL A 17 27.97 -19.43 -9.63
N PRO A 18 27.31 -18.87 -8.59
CA PRO A 18 26.11 -19.47 -8.04
C PRO A 18 25.03 -19.46 -9.13
N GLN A 19 24.57 -20.64 -9.55
CA GLN A 19 23.39 -20.78 -10.39
C GLN A 19 22.19 -20.22 -9.61
N GLY A 20 21.70 -19.07 -10.04
CA GLY A 20 20.54 -18.42 -9.44
C GLY A 20 19.30 -19.30 -9.54
N LYS A 21 18.65 -19.55 -8.40
CA LYS A 21 17.30 -20.09 -8.36
C LYS A 21 16.35 -19.03 -8.94
N LEU A 22 15.56 -19.40 -9.93
CA LEU A 22 14.66 -18.54 -10.70
C LEU A 22 13.46 -17.96 -9.89
N GLY A 23 13.42 -18.14 -8.57
CA GLY A 23 12.31 -17.73 -7.70
C GLY A 23 12.60 -16.56 -6.75
N GLU A 24 13.84 -16.05 -6.64
CA GLU A 24 14.21 -15.04 -5.64
C GLU A 24 14.26 -13.60 -6.18
N ARG A 25 13.70 -13.34 -7.37
CA ARG A 25 13.81 -12.02 -8.02
C ARG A 25 12.97 -10.91 -7.38
N SER A 26 11.98 -11.23 -6.55
CA SER A 26 11.13 -10.18 -5.94
C SER A 26 11.63 -9.68 -4.58
N SER A 27 12.52 -10.41 -3.90
CA SER A 27 12.93 -10.12 -2.51
C SER A 27 14.39 -9.71 -2.33
N ILE A 28 15.22 -9.76 -3.38
CA ILE A 28 16.68 -9.51 -3.30
C ILE A 28 17.09 -8.01 -3.50
N LEU A 29 16.17 -7.09 -3.82
CA LEU A 29 16.52 -5.69 -4.12
C LEU A 29 16.42 -4.69 -2.94
N CYS A 30 16.12 -5.14 -1.72
CA CYS A 30 15.75 -4.22 -0.62
C CYS A 30 16.85 -3.93 0.41
N SER A 31 18.12 -3.92 0.03
CA SER A 31 19.22 -3.49 0.92
C SER A 31 19.30 -1.95 0.98
N GLY A 32 18.52 -1.35 1.90
CA GLY A 32 18.60 0.09 2.22
C GLY A 32 17.27 0.85 2.32
N GLN A 33 16.13 0.16 2.42
CA GLN A 33 14.82 0.81 2.30
C GLN A 33 14.44 1.67 3.51
N PHE A 34 13.96 2.88 3.21
CA PHE A 34 13.17 3.71 4.10
C PHE A 34 11.78 3.08 4.30
N PHE A 35 11.11 3.41 5.41
CA PHE A 35 9.75 2.91 5.66
C PHE A 35 8.76 3.25 4.53
N PHE A 36 8.84 4.45 3.98
CA PHE A 36 7.89 4.94 2.99
C PHE A 36 8.54 5.98 2.10
N GLU A 37 7.94 6.20 0.93
CA GLU A 37 8.33 7.25 0.01
C GLU A 37 7.61 8.56 0.37
N TYR A 38 6.29 8.50 0.60
CA TYR A 38 5.46 9.65 0.91
C TYR A 38 4.47 9.37 2.04
N LEU A 39 4.21 10.38 2.86
CA LEU A 39 2.94 10.57 3.55
C LEU A 39 2.22 11.74 2.87
N VAL A 40 1.00 11.51 2.42
CA VAL A 40 0.12 12.56 1.92
C VAL A 40 -1.15 12.64 2.75
N VAL A 41 -1.68 13.85 2.91
CA VAL A 41 -3.04 14.06 3.42
C VAL A 41 -3.89 14.52 2.26
N VAL A 42 -4.97 13.79 2.01
CA VAL A 42 -5.95 14.12 0.98
C VAL A 42 -7.20 14.66 1.65
N SER A 43 -7.65 15.83 1.20
CA SER A 43 -8.84 16.51 1.70
C SER A 43 -9.79 16.83 0.56
N LEU A 44 -11.08 16.85 0.87
CA LEU A 44 -12.13 17.19 -0.09
C LEU A 44 -12.27 18.71 -0.23
N LYS A 45 -12.03 19.23 -1.43
CA LYS A 45 -12.25 20.66 -1.75
C LYS A 45 -13.57 20.85 -2.48
N LYS A 46 -14.39 21.79 -2.00
CA LYS A 46 -15.69 22.10 -2.61
C LYS A 46 -15.48 22.70 -4.01
N VAL A 47 -16.13 22.11 -5.02
CA VAL A 47 -16.14 22.64 -6.39
C VAL A 47 -17.49 23.29 -6.69
N SER A 48 -18.58 22.63 -6.34
CA SER A 48 -19.96 23.14 -6.41
C SER A 48 -20.79 22.57 -5.27
N GLU A 49 -22.07 22.91 -5.17
CA GLU A 49 -22.94 22.32 -4.13
C GLU A 49 -22.97 20.79 -4.24
N GLY A 50 -22.67 20.11 -3.13
CA GLY A 50 -22.62 18.64 -3.05
C GLY A 50 -21.44 17.95 -3.77
N ARG A 51 -20.70 18.66 -4.65
CA ARG A 51 -19.57 18.10 -5.39
C ARG A 51 -18.24 18.58 -4.85
N TYR A 52 -17.42 17.60 -4.45
CA TYR A 52 -16.10 17.78 -3.88
C TYR A 52 -15.06 17.04 -4.69
N GLU A 53 -13.86 17.59 -4.77
CA GLU A 53 -12.73 16.98 -5.45
C GLU A 53 -11.62 16.68 -4.43
N PRO A 54 -11.10 15.44 -4.37
CA PRO A 54 -10.02 15.10 -3.47
C PRO A 54 -8.71 15.74 -3.94
N LYS A 55 -8.05 16.49 -3.05
CA LYS A 55 -6.73 17.11 -3.33
C LYS A 55 -5.78 16.91 -2.16
N ILE A 56 -4.50 16.74 -2.50
CA ILE A 56 -3.41 16.71 -1.53
C ILE A 56 -3.34 18.08 -0.84
N SER A 57 -3.61 18.10 0.46
CA SER A 57 -3.48 19.29 1.32
C SER A 57 -2.12 19.34 2.02
N TYR A 58 -1.49 18.19 2.23
CA TYR A 58 -0.18 18.07 2.86
C TYR A 58 0.60 16.92 2.22
N GLN A 59 1.90 17.11 2.07
CA GLN A 59 2.82 16.09 1.56
C GLN A 59 4.12 16.14 2.37
N PHE A 60 4.61 14.97 2.75
CA PHE A 60 5.91 14.75 3.38
C PHE A 60 6.61 13.55 2.71
N PRO A 61 7.90 13.64 2.36
CA PRO A 61 8.74 14.84 2.37
C PRO A 61 8.31 15.85 1.30
N LYS A 62 8.79 17.10 1.40
CA LYS A 62 8.58 18.11 0.35
C LYS A 62 9.36 17.73 -0.91
N ARG A 63 8.88 18.16 -2.08
CA ARG A 63 9.51 17.92 -3.39
C ARG A 63 10.94 18.48 -3.38
N GLU A 64 11.94 17.62 -3.39
CA GLU A 64 13.35 18.01 -3.47
C GLU A 64 14.06 17.30 -4.63
N ASN A 65 14.67 18.09 -5.52
CA ASN A 65 15.78 17.76 -6.43
C ASN A 65 15.76 16.41 -7.19
N LEU A 66 14.61 15.98 -7.71
CA LEU A 66 14.53 14.77 -8.56
C LEU A 66 14.98 15.02 -10.01
N LEU A 67 15.53 13.99 -10.66
CA LEU A 67 15.84 14.03 -12.09
C LEU A 67 14.55 14.20 -12.93
N LYS A 68 14.66 14.73 -14.15
CA LYS A 68 13.47 15.11 -14.96
C LYS A 68 12.50 13.94 -15.19
N GLY A 69 13.00 12.73 -15.49
CA GLY A 69 12.15 11.54 -15.69
C GLY A 69 11.45 11.06 -14.42
N GLN A 70 12.16 11.06 -13.27
CA GLN A 70 11.59 10.70 -11.97
C GLN A 70 10.48 11.68 -11.53
N ARG A 71 10.58 12.96 -11.94
CA ARG A 71 9.53 13.95 -11.67
C ARG A 71 8.21 13.67 -12.38
N GLU A 72 8.26 13.18 -13.62
CA GLU A 72 7.03 12.89 -14.37
C GLU A 72 6.28 11.69 -13.79
N GLU A 73 7.00 10.63 -13.39
CA GLU A 73 6.43 9.46 -12.71
C GLU A 73 5.84 9.86 -11.35
N GLU A 74 6.59 10.62 -10.55
CA GLU A 74 6.11 11.15 -9.27
C GLU A 74 4.87 12.04 -9.46
N GLU A 75 4.82 12.89 -10.48
CA GLU A 75 3.66 13.73 -10.74
C GLU A 75 2.41 12.90 -11.09
N ARG A 76 2.57 11.83 -11.87
CA ARG A 76 1.47 10.88 -12.17
C ARG A 76 1.01 10.19 -10.90
N LEU A 77 1.94 9.74 -10.06
CA LEU A 77 1.65 9.11 -8.77
C LEU A 77 0.83 10.06 -7.87
N LEU A 78 1.31 11.30 -7.69
CA LEU A 78 0.64 12.31 -6.86
C LEU A 78 -0.73 12.75 -7.41
N LYS A 79 -0.96 12.64 -8.73
CA LYS A 79 -2.28 12.84 -9.34
C LYS A 79 -3.22 11.65 -9.13
N ALA A 80 -2.69 10.43 -9.08
CA ALA A 80 -3.48 9.22 -8.87
C ALA A 80 -3.93 9.07 -7.41
N ILE A 81 -3.05 9.31 -6.43
CA ILE A 81 -3.33 9.04 -5.01
C ILE A 81 -4.67 9.62 -4.50
N PRO A 82 -5.05 10.88 -4.80
CA PRO A 82 -6.33 11.42 -4.34
C PRO A 82 -7.55 10.64 -4.80
N LEU A 83 -7.51 10.07 -6.02
CA LEU A 83 -8.60 9.26 -6.58
C LEU A 83 -8.79 7.97 -5.77
N PHE A 84 -7.68 7.33 -5.38
CA PHE A 84 -7.70 6.10 -4.59
C PHE A 84 -7.97 6.33 -3.10
N CYS A 85 -7.68 7.52 -2.57
CA CYS A 85 -8.04 7.89 -1.20
C CYS A 85 -9.56 8.11 -1.04
N PHE A 86 -10.24 8.52 -2.10
CA PHE A 86 -11.69 8.72 -2.13
C PHE A 86 -12.32 7.97 -3.31
N PRO A 87 -12.33 6.62 -3.26
CA PRO A 87 -12.80 5.79 -4.36
C PRO A 87 -14.31 5.92 -4.59
N ASP A 88 -15.06 6.38 -3.58
CA ASP A 88 -16.52 6.51 -3.56
C ASP A 88 -17.10 7.55 -4.54
N GLY A 89 -16.23 8.35 -5.16
CA GLY A 89 -16.64 9.44 -6.05
C GLY A 89 -16.62 10.82 -5.40
N ASN A 90 -17.19 11.78 -6.11
CA ASN A 90 -17.12 13.22 -5.78
C ASN A 90 -18.33 13.75 -5.00
N ASN A 91 -19.35 12.92 -4.77
CA ASN A 91 -20.57 13.31 -4.07
C ASN A 91 -20.41 13.05 -2.58
N TRP A 92 -20.18 14.12 -1.81
CA TRP A 92 -19.95 14.04 -0.37
C TRP A 92 -20.89 14.96 0.39
N ALA A 93 -21.41 14.47 1.51
CA ALA A 93 -22.16 15.25 2.48
C ALA A 93 -21.28 15.46 3.73
N PRO A 94 -21.17 16.70 4.24
CA PRO A 94 -20.53 16.94 5.53
C PRO A 94 -21.24 16.20 6.66
N VAL A 95 -20.47 15.58 7.56
CA VAL A 95 -20.97 14.78 8.69
C VAL A 95 -20.45 15.32 10.02
N THR A 96 -21.17 15.05 11.10
CA THR A 96 -20.75 15.40 12.47
C THR A 96 -19.88 14.33 13.11
N GLU A 97 -20.14 13.07 12.77
CA GLU A 97 -19.48 11.87 13.29
C GLU A 97 -19.08 10.96 12.13
N PHE A 98 -17.94 10.29 12.28
CA PHE A 98 -17.40 9.36 11.29
C PHE A 98 -16.50 8.36 12.02
N THR A 99 -16.73 7.07 11.80
CA THR A 99 -15.84 6.03 12.33
C THR A 99 -14.60 5.94 11.46
N SER A 100 -13.43 6.04 12.07
CA SER A 100 -12.16 5.94 11.37
C SER A 100 -12.03 4.60 10.65
N GLU A 101 -11.63 4.63 9.39
CA GLU A 101 -11.55 3.44 8.53
C GLU A 101 -10.14 3.29 7.95
N THR A 102 -9.59 2.08 8.04
CA THR A 102 -8.29 1.73 7.46
C THR A 102 -8.49 0.85 6.23
N PHE A 103 -7.87 1.22 5.11
CA PHE A 103 -7.87 0.41 3.90
C PHE A 103 -6.57 0.60 3.13
N SER A 104 -6.32 -0.25 2.15
CA SER A 104 -5.14 -0.13 1.29
C SER A 104 -5.50 -0.29 -0.18
N PHE A 105 -4.78 0.44 -1.02
CA PHE A 105 -4.84 0.30 -2.47
C PHE A 105 -3.45 -0.01 -3.02
N VAL A 106 -3.39 -0.44 -4.28
CA VAL A 106 -2.12 -0.69 -4.98
C VAL A 106 -2.07 0.11 -6.27
N LEU A 107 -0.94 0.79 -6.47
CA LEU A 107 -0.57 1.46 -7.70
C LEU A 107 0.49 0.62 -8.40
N THR A 108 0.25 0.30 -9.68
CA THR A 108 1.19 -0.45 -10.50
C THR A 108 1.88 0.51 -11.45
N ASN A 109 3.21 0.51 -11.41
CA ASN A 109 4.06 1.30 -12.29
C ASN A 109 4.21 0.64 -13.68
N VAL A 110 4.78 1.39 -14.62
CA VAL A 110 4.96 0.94 -16.01
C VAL A 110 5.92 -0.26 -16.13
N ASP A 111 6.84 -0.39 -15.18
CA ASP A 111 7.78 -1.51 -15.07
C ASP A 111 7.17 -2.75 -14.38
N GLY A 112 5.88 -2.69 -13.99
CA GLY A 112 5.19 -3.73 -13.25
C GLY A 112 5.46 -3.72 -11.74
N SER A 113 6.31 -2.83 -11.24
CA SER A 113 6.51 -2.66 -9.80
C SER A 113 5.24 -2.14 -9.14
N ARG A 114 5.00 -2.54 -7.89
CA ARG A 114 3.79 -2.19 -7.14
C ARG A 114 4.14 -1.34 -5.93
N LYS A 115 3.35 -0.28 -5.71
CA LYS A 115 3.37 0.55 -4.51
C LYS A 115 2.03 0.41 -3.78
N ILE A 116 2.08 0.27 -2.47
CA ILE A 116 0.91 0.14 -1.61
C ILE A 116 0.64 1.51 -0.98
N GLY A 117 -0.60 1.96 -1.09
CA GLY A 117 -1.11 3.13 -0.39
C GLY A 117 -1.90 2.71 0.84
N TYR A 118 -1.30 2.87 2.03
CA TYR A 118 -1.94 2.59 3.32
C TYR A 118 -2.73 3.80 3.77
N CYS A 119 -4.05 3.67 3.85
CA CYS A 119 -4.97 4.78 4.11
C CYS A 119 -5.61 4.69 5.49
N ARG A 120 -5.67 5.82 6.19
CA ARG A 120 -6.53 6.07 7.34
C ARG A 120 -7.48 7.21 7.01
N ARG A 121 -8.74 6.89 6.80
CA ARG A 121 -9.82 7.86 6.58
C ARG A 121 -10.45 8.22 7.92
N LEU A 122 -10.41 9.50 8.27
CA LEU A 122 -10.89 10.00 9.56
C LEU A 122 -11.58 11.35 9.40
N LEU A 123 -12.33 11.76 10.43
CA LEU A 123 -12.89 13.11 10.50
C LEU A 123 -11.94 14.01 11.31
N PRO A 124 -11.45 15.13 10.74
CA PRO A 124 -10.52 16.02 11.43
C PRO A 124 -11.19 16.64 12.66
N SER A 125 -10.46 16.83 13.76
CA SER A 125 -11.00 17.38 15.02
C SER A 125 -11.62 18.77 14.82
N GLY A 126 -12.75 19.05 15.47
CA GLY A 126 -13.50 20.29 15.31
C GLY A 126 -14.97 20.16 15.75
N ARG A 127 -15.68 21.29 15.81
CA ARG A 127 -17.12 21.32 16.10
C ARG A 127 -17.93 21.47 14.81
N GLY A 128 -19.07 20.79 14.73
CA GLY A 128 -20.02 20.87 13.62
C GLY A 128 -19.74 19.92 12.47
N VAL A 129 -20.43 20.18 11.35
CA VAL A 129 -20.34 19.41 10.11
C VAL A 129 -19.00 19.61 9.42
N ARG A 130 -18.32 18.49 9.14
CA ARG A 130 -16.97 18.44 8.56
C ARG A 130 -16.91 17.37 7.49
N LEU A 131 -15.88 17.44 6.66
CA LEU A 131 -15.60 16.41 5.66
C LEU A 131 -14.45 15.53 6.15
N PRO A 132 -14.47 14.23 5.82
CA PRO A 132 -13.36 13.36 6.14
C PRO A 132 -12.10 13.77 5.36
N GLU A 133 -10.95 13.45 5.94
CA GLU A 133 -9.64 13.51 5.31
C GLU A 133 -8.98 12.14 5.38
N VAL A 134 -8.02 11.90 4.49
CA VAL A 134 -7.32 10.62 4.41
C VAL A 134 -5.83 10.85 4.57
N PHE A 135 -5.24 10.19 5.56
CA PHE A 135 -3.79 10.04 5.67
C PHE A 135 -3.38 8.82 4.87
N CYS A 136 -2.52 9.00 3.87
CA CYS A 136 -2.06 7.93 2.99
C CYS A 136 -0.53 7.83 3.01
N ILE A 137 -0.03 6.67 3.42
CA ILE A 137 1.41 6.34 3.36
C ILE A 137 1.65 5.49 2.11
N ILE A 138 2.58 5.93 1.26
CA ILE A 138 3.00 5.20 0.05
C ILE A 138 4.30 4.45 0.33
N SER A 139 4.29 3.14 0.18
CA SER A 139 5.48 2.29 0.35
C SER A 139 5.47 1.11 -0.61
N CYS A 140 6.65 0.60 -0.95
CA CYS A 140 6.81 -0.68 -1.65
C CYS A 140 6.86 -1.89 -0.70
N LEU A 141 6.82 -1.65 0.62
CA LEU A 141 6.86 -2.68 1.66
C LEU A 141 5.44 -3.18 1.98
N GLY A 142 5.18 -4.49 1.93
CA GLY A 142 3.90 -5.11 2.29
C GLY A 142 3.62 -5.25 3.79
N CYS A 143 4.10 -4.35 4.64
CA CYS A 143 3.95 -4.49 6.10
C CYS A 143 2.67 -3.89 6.68
N PHE A 144 1.50 -4.40 6.30
CA PHE A 144 0.18 -3.89 6.72
C PHE A 144 0.04 -3.67 8.22
N GLY A 145 0.39 -4.65 9.06
CA GLY A 145 0.31 -4.48 10.53
C GLY A 145 1.20 -3.35 11.07
N LEU A 146 2.41 -3.23 10.51
CA LEU A 146 3.36 -2.17 10.88
C LEU A 146 2.85 -0.80 10.43
N PHE A 147 2.38 -0.66 9.18
CA PHE A 147 1.82 0.60 8.69
C PHE A 147 0.50 0.96 9.35
N SER A 148 -0.32 -0.01 9.74
CA SER A 148 -1.52 0.22 10.56
C SER A 148 -1.13 0.86 11.89
N LYS A 149 -0.12 0.31 12.57
CA LYS A 149 0.39 0.89 13.83
C LYS A 149 0.96 2.30 13.62
N ILE A 150 1.66 2.56 12.51
CA ILE A 150 2.11 3.91 12.16
C ILE A 150 0.92 4.85 11.98
N LEU A 151 -0.13 4.42 11.27
CA LEU A 151 -1.33 5.23 11.05
C LEU A 151 -2.11 5.49 12.34
N ASP A 152 -2.14 4.53 13.29
CA ASP A 152 -2.70 4.75 14.63
C ASP A 152 -1.97 5.88 15.37
N GLU A 153 -0.64 5.88 15.30
CA GLU A 153 0.20 6.92 15.88
C GLU A 153 0.04 8.28 15.17
N VAL A 154 -0.18 8.29 13.85
CA VAL A 154 -0.51 9.50 13.08
C VAL A 154 -1.88 10.05 13.48
N GLU A 155 -2.90 9.19 13.59
CA GLU A 155 -4.25 9.59 14.01
C GLU A 155 -4.26 10.15 15.44
N LYS A 156 -3.58 9.49 16.38
CA LYS A 156 -3.39 9.98 17.76
C LYS A 156 -2.80 11.40 17.77
N ARG A 157 -1.76 11.64 16.96
CA ARG A 157 -1.10 12.95 16.83
C ARG A 157 -1.98 13.99 16.15
N ARG A 158 -2.79 13.56 15.17
CA ARG A 158 -3.72 14.44 14.45
C ARG A 158 -4.76 15.06 15.38
N GLN A 159 -5.21 14.32 16.41
CA GLN A 159 -6.13 14.85 17.42
C GLN A 159 -5.56 16.04 18.21
N ILE A 160 -4.24 16.18 18.24
CA ILE A 160 -3.54 17.28 18.92
C ILE A 160 -3.25 18.40 17.92
N SER A 161 -2.47 18.12 16.87
CA SER A 161 -2.13 19.10 15.83
C SER A 161 -1.48 18.44 14.62
N MET A 162 -1.65 19.01 13.42
CA MET A 162 -0.85 18.61 12.25
C MET A 162 0.67 18.78 12.47
N ALA A 163 1.08 19.75 13.28
CA ALA A 163 2.49 20.09 13.47
C ALA A 163 3.28 18.96 14.16
N VAL A 164 2.63 18.16 15.02
CA VAL A 164 3.30 17.06 15.75
C VAL A 164 3.49 15.81 14.91
N ILE A 165 2.86 15.72 13.74
CA ILE A 165 3.03 14.59 12.81
C ILE A 165 4.41 14.67 12.15
N TYR A 166 4.88 15.87 11.78
CA TYR A 166 6.15 16.04 11.06
C TYR A 166 7.36 15.44 11.80
N PRO A 167 7.62 15.74 13.10
CA PRO A 167 8.75 15.13 13.81
C PRO A 167 8.68 13.60 13.88
N PHE A 168 7.47 13.04 14.01
CA PHE A 168 7.28 11.59 14.03
C PHE A 168 7.63 10.96 12.67
N MET A 169 7.12 11.53 11.58
CA MET A 169 7.42 11.04 10.22
C MET A 169 8.90 11.23 9.85
N GLN A 170 9.53 12.31 10.33
CA GLN A 170 10.96 12.52 10.17
C GLN A 170 11.76 11.43 10.92
N GLY A 171 11.39 11.12 12.17
CA GLY A 171 12.02 10.04 12.93
C GLY A 171 11.89 8.67 12.26
N LEU A 172 10.75 8.39 11.63
CA LEU A 172 10.58 7.18 10.81
C LEU A 172 11.50 7.17 9.58
N ARG A 173 11.63 8.30 8.89
CA ARG A 173 12.49 8.40 7.69
C ARG A 173 13.97 8.26 8.01
N GLU A 174 14.40 8.75 9.17
CA GLU A 174 15.79 8.67 9.64
C GLU A 174 16.13 7.30 10.25
N SER A 175 15.12 6.50 10.59
CA SER A 175 15.30 5.17 11.17
C SER A 175 15.41 4.10 10.08
N PRO A 176 16.28 3.09 10.24
CA PRO A 176 16.34 1.97 9.32
C PRO A 176 15.05 1.15 9.40
N PHE A 177 14.57 0.65 8.26
CA PHE A 177 13.49 -0.31 8.26
C PHE A 177 13.95 -1.62 8.96
N PRO A 178 13.16 -2.17 9.91
CA PRO A 178 13.60 -3.31 10.71
C PRO A 178 13.78 -4.57 9.84
N ALA A 179 14.81 -5.35 10.16
CA ALA A 179 14.96 -6.69 9.60
C ALA A 179 13.85 -7.63 10.14
N PRO A 180 13.54 -8.75 9.45
CA PRO A 180 12.53 -9.70 9.92
C PRO A 180 12.80 -10.16 11.36
N GLY A 181 11.77 -10.14 12.19
CA GLY A 181 11.83 -10.44 13.62
C GLY A 181 12.48 -9.37 14.51
N LYS A 182 12.88 -8.22 13.95
CA LYS A 182 13.53 -7.14 14.70
C LYS A 182 12.57 -5.98 14.95
N THR A 183 12.89 -5.22 15.99
CA THR A 183 12.14 -4.04 16.41
C THR A 183 13.00 -2.80 16.29
N VAL A 184 12.40 -1.71 15.87
CA VAL A 184 12.98 -0.37 15.89
C VAL A 184 12.13 0.52 16.78
N THR A 185 12.79 1.37 17.56
CA THR A 185 12.12 2.26 18.51
C THR A 185 12.20 3.68 18.00
N ILE A 186 11.05 4.29 17.73
CA ILE A 186 10.95 5.68 17.31
C ILE A 186 10.65 6.54 18.53
N LYS A 187 11.53 7.51 18.80
CA LYS A 187 11.31 8.52 19.84
C LYS A 187 10.48 9.64 19.24
N SER A 188 9.32 9.90 19.83
CA SER A 188 8.45 11.00 19.41
C SER A 188 7.99 11.79 20.61
N PHE A 189 8.16 13.10 20.55
CA PHE A 189 7.61 14.00 21.55
C PHE A 189 6.14 14.33 21.23
N ILE A 190 5.28 14.24 22.23
CA ILE A 190 3.90 14.70 22.18
C ILE A 190 3.73 15.80 23.24
N PRO A 191 3.16 16.98 22.92
CA PRO A 191 2.82 17.98 23.91
C PRO A 191 1.96 17.37 25.03
N GLU A 192 2.20 17.74 26.28
CA GLU A 192 1.53 17.23 27.49
C GLU A 192 1.89 15.78 27.90
N SER A 193 2.10 14.86 26.96
CA SER A 193 2.47 13.46 27.27
C SER A 193 3.98 13.20 27.39
N GLY A 194 4.82 14.10 26.87
CA GLY A 194 6.28 13.96 26.88
C GLY A 194 6.82 13.09 25.74
N THR A 195 8.01 12.50 25.93
CA THR A 195 8.65 11.64 24.93
C THR A 195 8.12 10.21 25.03
N GLU A 196 7.41 9.75 24.00
CA GLU A 196 6.96 8.38 23.87
C GLU A 196 7.96 7.55 23.04
N LEU A 197 8.06 6.26 23.37
CA LEU A 197 8.84 5.27 22.64
C LEU A 197 7.89 4.35 21.88
N ILE A 198 7.90 4.46 20.56
CA ILE A 198 7.02 3.67 19.69
C ILE A 198 7.84 2.51 19.13
N GLU A 199 7.46 1.30 19.51
CA GLU A 199 8.12 0.08 19.03
C GLU A 199 7.45 -0.44 17.76
N LEU A 200 8.19 -0.49 16.66
CA LEU A 200 7.73 -1.05 15.39
C LEU A 200 8.50 -2.33 15.12
N THR A 201 7.81 -3.47 15.20
CA THR A 201 8.39 -4.80 15.00
C THR A 201 8.02 -5.29 13.62
N ARG A 202 9.02 -5.69 12.83
CA ARG A 202 8.78 -6.50 11.63
C ARG A 202 8.70 -7.96 12.06
N PRO A 203 7.61 -8.68 11.76
CA PRO A 203 7.50 -10.09 12.10
C PRO A 203 8.57 -10.96 11.40
N VAL A 204 8.75 -12.16 11.96
CA VAL A 204 9.82 -13.10 11.57
C VAL A 204 9.56 -13.70 10.20
N ASP A 205 8.30 -14.02 9.91
CA ASP A 205 7.88 -14.55 8.62
C ASP A 205 7.56 -13.40 7.67
N ALA A 206 8.42 -13.21 6.67
CA ALA A 206 8.24 -12.22 5.61
C ALA A 206 7.56 -12.80 4.36
N HIS A 207 7.24 -14.10 4.33
CA HIS A 207 6.71 -14.76 3.12
C HIS A 207 5.24 -14.40 2.87
N LEU A 208 4.48 -14.23 3.95
CA LEU A 208 3.15 -13.63 3.96
C LEU A 208 3.34 -12.25 4.56
N GLU A 209 3.65 -11.24 3.74
CA GLU A 209 3.83 -9.87 4.19
C GLU A 209 2.53 -9.35 4.83
N HIS A 210 2.34 -9.64 6.12
CA HIS A 210 1.36 -9.09 7.05
C HIS A 210 -0.09 -9.01 6.58
N VAL A 211 -0.50 -9.88 5.66
CA VAL A 211 -1.88 -9.94 5.23
C VAL A 211 -2.71 -10.69 6.27
N GLU A 212 -3.65 -10.00 6.88
CA GLU A 212 -4.59 -10.58 7.84
C GLU A 212 -5.66 -11.40 7.10
N PHE A 213 -5.64 -12.71 7.26
CA PHE A 213 -6.66 -13.61 6.70
C PHE A 213 -7.98 -13.56 7.45
N GLN A 214 -8.01 -12.93 8.63
CA GLN A 214 -9.19 -12.89 9.49
C GLN A 214 -10.41 -12.31 8.76
N ALA A 215 -10.25 -11.21 8.01
CA ALA A 215 -11.34 -10.61 7.25
C ALA A 215 -11.90 -11.58 6.20
N LEU A 216 -11.02 -12.28 5.46
CA LEU A 216 -11.43 -13.26 4.46
C LEU A 216 -12.20 -14.43 5.09
N LEU A 217 -11.65 -15.01 6.17
CA LEU A 217 -12.20 -16.18 6.85
C LEU A 217 -13.51 -15.88 7.61
N GLN A 218 -13.69 -14.65 8.09
CA GLN A 218 -14.92 -14.23 8.76
C GLN A 218 -16.04 -13.85 7.78
N ARG A 219 -15.69 -13.40 6.56
CA ARG A 219 -16.67 -12.91 5.58
C ARG A 219 -17.09 -13.96 4.56
N LEU A 220 -16.23 -14.92 4.23
CA LEU A 220 -16.47 -15.93 3.19
C LEU A 220 -16.45 -17.35 3.76
N SER A 221 -17.29 -18.22 3.20
CA SER A 221 -17.28 -19.64 3.54
C SER A 221 -16.03 -20.34 2.98
N PRO A 222 -15.53 -21.41 3.62
CA PRO A 222 -14.37 -22.16 3.11
C PRO A 222 -14.55 -22.65 1.68
N HIS A 223 -15.77 -23.07 1.30
CA HIS A 223 -16.09 -23.47 -0.06
C HIS A 223 -15.89 -22.33 -1.05
N LEU A 224 -16.39 -21.13 -0.75
CA LEU A 224 -16.21 -19.97 -1.62
C LEU A 224 -14.74 -19.55 -1.70
N ILE A 225 -13.99 -19.62 -0.60
CA ILE A 225 -12.54 -19.35 -0.60
C ILE A 225 -11.81 -20.32 -1.54
N LEU A 226 -12.16 -21.60 -1.54
CA LEU A 226 -11.58 -22.59 -2.47
C LEU A 226 -11.92 -22.28 -3.94
N HIS A 227 -13.15 -21.86 -4.23
CA HIS A 227 -13.54 -21.45 -5.59
C HIS A 227 -12.77 -20.21 -6.06
N ILE A 228 -12.62 -19.22 -5.17
CA ILE A 228 -11.84 -18.02 -5.45
C ILE A 228 -10.38 -18.38 -5.68
N PHE A 229 -9.79 -19.22 -4.83
CA PHE A 229 -8.42 -19.69 -4.98
C PHE A 229 -8.22 -20.43 -6.31
N ALA A 230 -9.10 -21.36 -6.66
CA ALA A 230 -9.05 -22.07 -7.94
C ALA A 230 -9.16 -21.10 -9.13
N SER A 231 -10.06 -20.11 -9.04
CA SER A 231 -10.24 -19.08 -10.06
C SER A 231 -9.00 -18.18 -10.18
N ALA A 232 -8.33 -17.86 -9.08
CA ALA A 232 -7.08 -17.11 -9.07
C ALA A 232 -5.93 -17.92 -9.67
N VAL A 233 -5.80 -19.21 -9.35
CA VAL A 233 -4.79 -20.09 -9.97
C VAL A 233 -5.02 -20.25 -11.47
N LEU A 234 -6.27 -20.20 -11.92
CA LEU A 234 -6.65 -20.23 -13.34
C LEU A 234 -6.61 -18.84 -14.01
N GLU A 235 -6.07 -17.83 -13.33
CA GLU A 235 -5.96 -16.46 -13.83
C GLU A 235 -7.30 -15.93 -14.39
N ARG A 236 -8.40 -16.15 -13.65
CA ARG A 236 -9.72 -15.61 -14.03
C ARG A 236 -9.86 -14.14 -13.64
N ARG A 237 -10.86 -13.48 -14.23
CA ARG A 237 -11.27 -12.11 -13.86
C ARG A 237 -12.07 -12.16 -12.56
N LEU A 238 -11.49 -11.62 -11.48
CA LEU A 238 -12.07 -11.64 -10.14
C LEU A 238 -12.52 -10.23 -9.74
N ILE A 239 -13.81 -10.08 -9.48
CA ILE A 239 -14.43 -8.86 -8.94
C ILE A 239 -14.90 -9.15 -7.52
N PHE A 240 -14.39 -8.38 -6.56
CA PHE A 240 -14.83 -8.40 -5.17
C PHE A 240 -15.69 -7.18 -4.89
N LEU A 241 -16.75 -7.38 -4.10
CA LEU A 241 -17.71 -6.34 -3.75
C LEU A 241 -17.86 -6.29 -2.23
N ALA A 242 -17.76 -5.11 -1.64
CA ALA A 242 -18.07 -4.89 -0.23
C ALA A 242 -18.53 -3.44 0.02
N GLN A 243 -19.23 -3.22 1.13
CA GLN A 243 -19.62 -1.86 1.55
C GLN A 243 -18.43 -1.11 2.16
N GLU A 244 -17.67 -1.81 3.01
CA GLU A 244 -16.51 -1.28 3.75
C GLU A 244 -15.23 -1.47 2.92
N LEU A 245 -14.43 -0.40 2.78
CA LEU A 245 -13.15 -0.42 2.06
C LEU A 245 -12.11 -1.27 2.80
N SER A 246 -12.18 -1.27 4.13
CA SER A 246 -11.33 -2.09 5.00
C SER A 246 -11.47 -3.57 4.66
N VAL A 247 -12.70 -4.07 4.67
CA VAL A 247 -13.04 -5.47 4.34
C VAL A 247 -12.65 -5.79 2.91
N LEU A 248 -12.97 -4.90 1.97
CA LEU A 248 -12.69 -5.08 0.55
C LEU A 248 -11.18 -5.29 0.31
N SER A 249 -10.37 -4.33 0.75
CA SER A 249 -8.92 -4.36 0.55
C SER A 249 -8.29 -5.55 1.26
N GLN A 250 -8.63 -5.81 2.53
CA GLN A 250 -8.10 -6.93 3.31
C GLN A 250 -8.42 -8.29 2.67
N CYS A 251 -9.66 -8.52 2.22
CA CYS A 251 -10.03 -9.79 1.59
C CYS A 251 -9.24 -10.03 0.29
N ILE A 252 -9.05 -8.99 -0.52
CA ILE A 252 -8.32 -9.10 -1.79
C ILE A 252 -6.83 -9.34 -1.58
N HIS A 253 -6.22 -8.63 -0.62
CA HIS A 253 -4.85 -8.91 -0.21
C HIS A 253 -4.71 -10.36 0.29
N ALA A 254 -5.67 -10.86 1.08
CA ALA A 254 -5.66 -12.23 1.59
C ALA A 254 -5.75 -13.25 0.47
N VAL A 255 -6.62 -13.05 -0.52
CA VAL A 255 -6.72 -13.93 -1.68
C VAL A 255 -5.44 -13.91 -2.50
N ALA A 256 -4.84 -12.74 -2.74
CA ALA A 256 -3.55 -12.67 -3.44
C ALA A 256 -2.44 -13.41 -2.67
N ALA A 257 -2.45 -13.34 -1.34
CA ALA A 257 -1.49 -14.04 -0.48
C ALA A 257 -1.67 -15.56 -0.46
N LEU A 258 -2.88 -16.08 -0.72
CA LEU A 258 -3.13 -17.53 -0.85
C LEU A 258 -2.35 -18.16 -2.01
N LEU A 259 -1.92 -17.36 -3.00
CA LEU A 259 -1.17 -17.85 -4.16
C LEU A 259 0.28 -18.22 -3.86
N TYR A 260 0.78 -17.87 -2.67
CA TYR A 260 2.17 -18.17 -2.26
C TYR A 260 2.55 -19.64 -2.56
N PRO A 261 3.73 -19.90 -3.17
CA PRO A 261 4.83 -18.98 -3.46
C PRO A 261 4.70 -18.20 -4.78
N PHE A 262 3.57 -18.29 -5.47
CA PHE A 262 3.29 -17.50 -6.65
C PHE A 262 2.71 -16.12 -6.28
N SER A 263 2.87 -15.18 -7.20
CA SER A 263 2.29 -13.84 -7.09
C SER A 263 1.31 -13.64 -8.24
N TRP A 264 0.19 -12.98 -7.97
CA TRP A 264 -0.71 -12.55 -9.03
C TRP A 264 0.02 -11.61 -10.00
N ALA A 265 0.14 -12.00 -11.27
CA ALA A 265 0.94 -11.28 -12.26
C ALA A 265 0.19 -10.17 -12.99
N HIS A 266 -1.14 -10.24 -13.02
CA HIS A 266 -1.98 -9.36 -13.83
C HIS A 266 -2.44 -8.10 -13.08
N THR A 267 -3.40 -7.37 -13.66
CA THR A 267 -4.01 -6.17 -13.05
C THR A 267 -4.52 -6.50 -11.65
N TYR A 268 -4.07 -5.70 -10.68
CA TYR A 268 -4.36 -5.87 -9.26
C TYR A 268 -4.73 -4.53 -8.64
N ILE A 269 -6.02 -4.34 -8.34
CA ILE A 269 -6.54 -3.08 -7.80
C ILE A 269 -7.49 -3.37 -6.63
N PRO A 270 -6.98 -3.48 -5.39
CA PRO A 270 -7.81 -3.84 -4.23
C PRO A 270 -8.98 -2.89 -3.96
N VAL A 271 -8.84 -1.64 -4.39
CA VAL A 271 -9.88 -0.61 -4.28
C VAL A 271 -9.86 0.20 -5.55
N VAL A 272 -10.85 -0.04 -6.42
CA VAL A 272 -11.03 0.68 -7.69
C VAL A 272 -11.82 1.97 -7.43
N PRO A 273 -11.29 3.15 -7.82
CA PRO A 273 -12.04 4.39 -7.74
C PRO A 273 -13.12 4.46 -8.82
N GLU A 274 -14.19 5.23 -8.57
CA GLU A 274 -15.33 5.39 -9.49
C GLU A 274 -14.93 5.75 -10.93
N CYS A 275 -13.87 6.55 -11.11
CA CYS A 275 -13.38 6.96 -12.42
C CYS A 275 -12.66 5.85 -13.21
N LEU A 276 -12.37 4.70 -12.58
CA LEU A 276 -11.69 3.56 -13.18
C LEU A 276 -12.58 2.31 -13.25
N LEU A 277 -13.90 2.43 -13.04
CA LEU A 277 -14.81 1.28 -13.07
C LEU A 277 -14.80 0.53 -14.42
N ASP A 278 -14.56 1.25 -15.52
CA ASP A 278 -14.49 0.68 -16.86
C ASP A 278 -13.34 -0.35 -17.02
N THR A 279 -12.41 -0.42 -16.06
CA THR A 279 -11.35 -1.45 -15.98
C THR A 279 -11.91 -2.88 -15.99
N VAL A 280 -13.15 -3.09 -15.53
CA VAL A 280 -13.80 -4.42 -15.55
C VAL A 280 -14.06 -4.94 -16.96
N CYS A 281 -14.07 -4.06 -17.97
CA CYS A 281 -14.19 -4.43 -19.38
C CYS A 281 -12.88 -4.97 -19.96
N CYS A 282 -11.78 -4.96 -19.20
CA CYS A 282 -10.50 -5.44 -19.70
C CYS A 282 -10.58 -6.94 -20.04
N PRO A 283 -10.14 -7.38 -21.23
CA PRO A 283 -10.20 -8.78 -21.63
C PRO A 283 -9.15 -9.65 -20.91
N THR A 284 -8.11 -9.03 -20.32
CA THR A 284 -7.06 -9.75 -19.60
C THR A 284 -7.51 -10.11 -18.18
N PRO A 285 -6.91 -11.13 -17.56
CA PRO A 285 -7.15 -11.42 -16.15
C PRO A 285 -6.95 -10.19 -15.25
N PHE A 286 -7.75 -10.07 -14.21
CA PHE A 286 -7.59 -9.04 -13.20
C PHE A 286 -8.15 -9.50 -11.86
N MET A 287 -7.69 -8.86 -10.79
CA MET A 287 -8.25 -9.00 -9.45
C MET A 287 -8.52 -7.60 -8.92
N VAL A 288 -9.80 -7.26 -8.81
CA VAL A 288 -10.24 -5.89 -8.48
C VAL A 288 -11.29 -5.87 -7.38
N GLY A 289 -11.25 -4.82 -6.55
CA GLY A 289 -12.24 -4.56 -5.53
C GLY A 289 -13.06 -3.33 -5.84
N ILE A 290 -14.37 -3.47 -5.84
CA ILE A 290 -15.31 -2.38 -6.14
C ILE A 290 -16.25 -2.20 -4.95
N GLN A 291 -16.55 -0.95 -4.60
CA GLN A 291 -17.55 -0.69 -3.58
C GLN A 291 -18.94 -1.11 -4.06
N LEU A 292 -19.70 -1.76 -3.17
CA LEU A 292 -21.00 -2.35 -3.48
C LEU A 292 -22.00 -1.34 -4.08
N ARG A 293 -21.88 -0.05 -3.74
CA ARG A 293 -22.69 1.04 -4.30
C ARG A 293 -22.60 1.17 -5.83
N HIS A 294 -21.54 0.66 -6.44
CA HIS A 294 -21.33 0.70 -7.89
C HIS A 294 -21.74 -0.61 -8.59
N LEU A 295 -22.39 -1.54 -7.89
CA LEU A 295 -22.79 -2.84 -8.43
C LEU A 295 -23.58 -2.71 -9.74
N GLU A 296 -24.64 -1.90 -9.75
CA GLU A 296 -25.49 -1.73 -10.94
C GLU A 296 -24.67 -1.26 -12.15
N ARG A 297 -23.81 -0.25 -11.95
CA ARG A 297 -22.94 0.27 -13.01
C ARG A 297 -21.97 -0.79 -13.54
N VAL A 298 -21.49 -1.69 -12.69
CA VAL A 298 -20.60 -2.80 -13.09
C VAL A 298 -21.36 -3.87 -13.87
N LEU A 299 -22.59 -4.22 -13.46
CA LEU A 299 -23.42 -5.20 -14.16
C LEU A 299 -23.86 -4.72 -15.55
N GLU A 300 -23.97 -3.40 -15.76
CA GLU A 300 -24.26 -2.78 -17.05
C GLU A 300 -23.05 -2.75 -18.00
N GLN A 301 -21.83 -3.01 -17.52
CA GLN A 301 -20.64 -2.99 -18.37
C GLN A 301 -20.62 -4.19 -19.32
N PRO A 302 -20.16 -4.02 -20.57
CA PRO A 302 -19.95 -5.12 -21.50
C PRO A 302 -18.73 -5.94 -21.05
N MET A 303 -18.96 -6.89 -20.15
CA MET A 303 -17.96 -7.90 -19.81
C MET A 303 -17.94 -8.93 -20.93
N GLU A 304 -16.98 -8.83 -21.85
CA GLU A 304 -16.78 -9.87 -22.89
C GLU A 304 -16.62 -11.24 -22.22
N GLU A 305 -17.34 -12.28 -22.64
CA GLU A 305 -17.27 -13.62 -22.03
C GLU A 305 -15.91 -14.30 -22.25
#